data_AF-A0A133UGW8-F1
#
_entry.id   AF-A0A133UGW8-F1
#
_cell.length_a   1.000
_cell.length_b   1.000
_cell.length_c   1.000
_cell.angle_alpha   90.00
_cell.angle_beta   90.00
_cell.angle_gamma   90.00
#
_symmetry.space_group_name_H-M   'P 1'
#
loop_
_entity.id
_entity.type
_entity.pdbx_description
1 polymer ?
#
loop_
_entity_poly.entity_id
_entity_poly.type
_entity_poly.pdbx_seq_one_letter_code
_entity_poly.pdbx_strand_id
1 'polypeptide(L)'
;MLIEAILIAVIALLVFWIYYSGGGTFRTRKLTSQIERLKEENQFLRDTNETLRSNLGPTSGRFTRPVARAARLAEELVKVKEALRGSESAKSSLEKEYGQEVSQELVQEILASEKNIGSPLKRRLAHEILVGSIGRDILKGLNDGKSLEDSIVDSGVPLRIGRERTRLLKETGYLDNKLNLTDWGSEVLEL
;
A
#
# COMPACT_ATOMS: atom_id res chain seq x y z
N MET A 1 16.88 -78.15 52.42
CA MET A 1 15.58 -78.66 51.96
C MET A 1 14.45 -77.64 52.12
N LEU A 2 13.94 -77.35 53.32
CA LEU A 2 12.74 -76.48 53.48
C LEU A 2 13.02 -75.00 53.17
N ILE A 3 14.19 -74.49 53.58
CA ILE A 3 14.63 -73.10 53.31
C ILE A 3 14.91 -72.89 51.81
N GLU A 4 15.52 -73.87 51.15
CA GLU A 4 15.80 -73.84 49.70
C GLU A 4 14.51 -73.86 48.88
N ALA A 5 13.52 -74.65 49.29
CA ALA A 5 12.21 -74.69 48.62
C ALA A 5 11.47 -73.34 48.72
N ILE A 6 11.53 -72.68 49.87
CA ILE A 6 10.95 -71.34 50.06
C ILE A 6 11.66 -70.31 49.18
N LEU A 7 12.99 -70.37 49.10
CA LEU A 7 13.77 -69.45 48.27
C LEU A 7 13.40 -69.57 46.78
N ILE A 8 13.26 -70.81 46.28
CA ILE A 8 12.85 -71.08 44.90
C ILE A 8 11.44 -70.55 44.64
N ALA A 9 10.51 -70.72 45.59
CA ALA A 9 9.15 -70.20 45.46
C ALA A 9 9.11 -68.66 45.40
N VAL A 10 9.92 -67.98 46.20
CA VAL A 10 10.01 -66.51 46.20
C VAL A 10 10.63 -66.00 44.89
N ILE A 11 11.68 -66.66 44.39
CA ILE A 11 12.29 -66.32 43.10
C ILE A 11 11.29 -66.52 41.96
N ALA A 12 10.56 -67.64 41.95
CA ALA A 12 9.53 -67.90 40.94
C ALA A 12 8.42 -66.84 40.98
N LEU A 13 8.00 -66.41 42.17
CA LEU A 13 6.97 -65.39 42.34
C LEU A 13 7.45 -64.00 41.90
N LEU A 14 8.72 -63.65 42.16
CA LEU A 14 9.33 -62.41 41.69
C LEU A 14 9.48 -62.38 40.17
N VAL A 15 9.92 -63.49 39.55
CA VAL A 15 10.02 -63.61 38.09
C VAL A 15 8.63 -63.52 37.46
N PHE A 16 7.63 -64.20 38.03
CA PHE A 16 6.25 -64.10 37.59
C PHE A 16 5.73 -62.66 37.68
N TRP A 17 6.03 -61.97 38.78
CA TRP A 17 5.60 -60.59 38.98
C TRP A 17 6.29 -59.62 38.01
N ILE A 18 7.59 -59.78 37.73
CA ILE A 18 8.30 -58.98 36.73
C ILE A 18 7.74 -59.24 35.32
N TYR A 19 7.41 -60.49 34.99
CA TYR A 19 6.86 -60.86 33.70
C TYR A 19 5.42 -60.31 33.51
N TYR A 20 4.61 -60.34 34.57
CA TYR A 20 3.22 -59.90 34.53
C TYR A 20 3.06 -58.38 34.75
N SER A 21 3.97 -57.73 35.48
CA SER A 21 4.06 -56.28 35.68
C SER A 21 4.62 -55.54 34.46
N GLY A 22 4.47 -56.09 33.25
CA GLY A 22 4.81 -55.51 31.95
C GLY A 22 3.96 -54.29 31.56
N GLY A 23 3.66 -53.39 32.50
CA GLY A 23 2.95 -52.12 32.29
C GLY A 23 3.72 -51.09 31.45
N GLY A 24 4.90 -51.42 30.93
CA GLY A 24 5.71 -50.55 30.08
C GLY A 24 5.44 -50.69 28.58
N THR A 25 4.99 -51.86 28.10
CA THR A 25 4.97 -52.18 26.66
C THR A 25 3.77 -51.59 25.91
N PHE A 26 2.63 -51.39 26.59
CA PHE A 26 1.47 -50.73 26.00
C PHE A 26 1.67 -49.21 25.84
N ARG A 27 2.41 -48.58 26.76
CA ARG A 27 2.72 -47.15 26.72
C ARG A 27 3.77 -46.83 25.65
N THR A 28 4.77 -47.70 25.49
CA THR A 28 5.80 -47.52 24.45
C THR A 28 5.21 -47.64 23.05
N ARG A 29 4.31 -48.60 22.77
CA ARG A 29 3.61 -48.70 21.47
C ARG A 29 2.74 -47.48 21.16
N LYS A 30 2.01 -46.97 22.15
CA LYS A 30 1.20 -45.76 21.97
C LYS A 30 2.08 -44.53 21.69
N LEU A 31 3.21 -44.41 22.39
CA LEU A 31 4.20 -43.35 22.15
C LEU A 31 4.88 -43.49 20.79
N THR A 32 5.20 -44.71 20.33
CA THR A 32 5.78 -44.91 18.99
C THR A 32 4.78 -44.52 17.90
N SER A 33 3.51 -44.92 18.03
CA SER A 33 2.46 -44.53 17.08
C SER A 33 2.21 -43.02 17.06
N GLN A 34 2.36 -42.33 18.20
CA GLN A 34 2.24 -40.87 18.27
C GLN A 34 3.43 -40.18 17.64
N ILE A 35 4.65 -40.69 17.83
CA ILE A 35 5.86 -40.17 17.19
C ILE A 35 5.79 -40.34 15.67
N GLU A 36 5.31 -41.49 15.19
CA GLU A 36 5.17 -41.76 13.76
C GLU A 36 4.12 -40.86 13.13
N ARG A 37 2.96 -40.69 13.78
CA ARG A 37 1.91 -39.75 13.35
C ARG A 37 2.39 -38.29 13.35
N LEU A 38 3.12 -37.86 14.38
CA LEU A 38 3.69 -36.52 14.45
C LEU A 38 4.79 -36.27 13.41
N LYS A 39 5.50 -37.32 13.01
CA LYS A 39 6.52 -37.27 11.96
C LYS A 39 5.85 -37.17 10.58
N GLU A 40 4.82 -37.96 10.33
CA GLU A 40 3.98 -37.84 9.12
C GLU A 40 3.32 -36.46 9.02
N GLU A 41 2.78 -35.94 10.12
CA GLU A 41 2.15 -34.62 10.14
C GLU A 41 3.17 -33.49 9.93
N ASN A 42 4.37 -33.59 10.52
CA ASN A 42 5.46 -32.66 10.21
C ASN A 42 5.91 -32.73 8.75
N GLN A 43 5.95 -33.94 8.18
CA GLN A 43 6.36 -34.13 6.80
C GLN A 43 5.29 -33.61 5.84
N PHE A 44 4.01 -33.88 6.09
CA PHE A 44 2.89 -33.29 5.38
C PHE A 44 2.86 -31.77 5.49
N LEU A 45 3.11 -31.20 6.68
CA LEU A 45 3.20 -29.76 6.88
C LEU A 45 4.42 -29.14 6.20
N ARG A 46 5.55 -29.86 6.12
CA ARG A 46 6.73 -29.43 5.36
C ARG A 46 6.46 -29.47 3.87
N ASP A 47 5.88 -30.55 3.36
CA ASP A 47 5.52 -30.70 1.95
C ASP A 47 4.44 -29.67 1.56
N THR A 48 3.49 -29.40 2.46
CA THR A 48 2.48 -28.34 2.27
C THR A 48 3.13 -26.96 2.34
N ASN A 49 4.08 -26.71 3.25
CA ASN A 49 4.82 -25.45 3.28
C ASN A 49 5.72 -25.28 2.05
N GLU A 50 6.31 -26.34 1.54
CA GLU A 50 7.17 -26.35 0.37
C GLU A 50 6.34 -26.17 -0.91
N THR A 51 5.15 -26.79 -0.96
CA THR A 51 4.14 -26.57 -2.00
C THR A 51 3.55 -25.16 -1.92
N LEU A 52 3.28 -24.64 -0.72
CA LEU A 52 2.84 -23.27 -0.54
C LEU A 52 3.96 -22.28 -0.90
N ARG A 53 5.22 -22.56 -0.53
CA ARG A 53 6.39 -21.73 -0.90
C ARG A 53 6.68 -21.78 -2.40
N SER A 54 6.52 -22.92 -3.06
CA SER A 54 6.69 -23.05 -4.51
C SER A 54 5.54 -22.38 -5.27
N ASN A 55 4.32 -22.40 -4.71
CA ASN A 55 3.19 -21.61 -5.22
C ASN A 55 3.25 -20.11 -4.84
N LEU A 56 4.00 -19.73 -3.80
CA LEU A 56 4.21 -18.34 -3.36
C LEU A 56 5.44 -17.68 -4.00
N GLY A 57 6.40 -18.43 -4.53
CA GLY A 57 7.26 -17.91 -5.60
C GLY A 57 6.46 -17.79 -6.89
N PRO A 58 6.61 -16.79 -7.76
CA PRO A 58 7.26 -15.46 -7.71
C PRO A 58 6.20 -14.37 -7.41
N THR A 59 5.31 -14.61 -6.45
CA THR A 59 4.18 -13.70 -6.18
C THR A 59 4.63 -12.47 -5.37
N SER A 60 5.69 -12.59 -4.58
CA SER A 60 6.36 -11.47 -3.89
C SER A 60 6.95 -10.42 -4.85
N GLY A 61 7.41 -10.82 -6.04
CA GLY A 61 7.84 -9.90 -7.11
C GLY A 61 6.68 -9.20 -7.84
N ARG A 62 5.45 -9.72 -7.69
CA ARG A 62 4.25 -9.23 -8.37
C ARG A 62 3.57 -8.09 -7.60
N PHE A 63 3.74 -7.99 -6.28
CA PHE A 63 3.26 -6.88 -5.45
C PHE A 63 4.29 -5.76 -5.24
N THR A 64 5.59 -6.06 -5.29
CA THR A 64 6.64 -5.02 -5.18
C THR A 64 6.66 -4.08 -6.38
N ARG A 65 6.38 -4.58 -7.59
CA ARG A 65 6.36 -3.77 -8.82
C ARG A 65 5.21 -2.74 -8.88
N PRO A 66 3.95 -3.07 -8.49
CA PRO A 66 2.88 -2.09 -8.37
C PRO A 66 3.12 -1.06 -7.26
N VAL A 67 3.61 -1.50 -6.09
CA VAL A 67 3.86 -0.59 -4.96
C VAL A 67 5.02 0.36 -5.27
N ALA A 68 6.10 -0.12 -5.87
CA ALA A 68 7.20 0.75 -6.30
C ALA A 68 6.78 1.75 -7.39
N ARG A 69 5.86 1.37 -8.29
CA ARG A 69 5.28 2.29 -9.28
C ARG A 69 4.39 3.35 -8.65
N ALA A 70 3.49 2.96 -7.75
CA ALA A 70 2.65 3.88 -7.02
C ALA A 70 3.46 4.85 -6.14
N ALA A 71 4.55 4.37 -5.52
CA ALA A 71 5.46 5.21 -4.74
C ALA A 71 6.22 6.22 -5.62
N ARG A 72 6.70 5.81 -6.80
CA ARG A 72 7.32 6.72 -7.77
C ARG A 72 6.34 7.78 -8.26
N LEU A 73 5.12 7.36 -8.63
CA LEU A 73 4.08 8.29 -9.03
C LEU A 73 3.79 9.29 -7.90
N ALA A 74 3.64 8.83 -6.66
CA ALA A 74 3.42 9.72 -5.53
C ALA A 74 4.59 10.71 -5.34
N GLU A 75 5.84 10.26 -5.49
CA GLU A 75 7.02 11.11 -5.44
C GLU A 75 7.01 12.18 -6.55
N GLU A 76 6.68 11.80 -7.78
CA GLU A 76 6.57 12.72 -8.92
C GLU A 76 5.46 13.76 -8.70
N LEU A 77 4.29 13.33 -8.21
CA LEU A 77 3.19 14.24 -7.90
C LEU A 77 3.52 15.19 -6.73
N VAL A 78 4.33 14.73 -5.77
CA VAL A 78 4.86 15.60 -4.70
C VAL A 78 5.83 16.63 -5.28
N LYS A 79 6.74 16.23 -6.17
CA LYS A 79 7.64 17.18 -6.87
C LYS A 79 6.85 18.23 -7.65
N VAL A 80 5.79 17.82 -8.36
CA VAL A 80 4.88 18.76 -9.04
C VAL A 80 4.29 19.75 -8.05
N LYS A 81 3.77 19.28 -6.91
CA LYS A 81 3.18 20.14 -5.89
C LYS A 81 4.19 21.10 -5.26
N GLU A 82 5.43 20.66 -5.06
CA GLU A 82 6.52 21.50 -4.55
C GLU A 82 6.96 22.55 -5.57
N ALA A 83 7.03 22.19 -6.85
CA ALA A 83 7.34 23.12 -7.92
C ALA A 83 6.22 24.18 -8.08
N LEU A 84 4.95 23.78 -7.97
CA LEU A 84 3.80 24.71 -7.93
C LEU A 84 3.84 25.65 -6.72
N ARG A 85 4.50 25.27 -5.63
CA ARG A 85 4.73 26.14 -4.46
C ARG A 85 5.96 27.04 -4.60
N GLY A 86 6.61 27.04 -5.76
CA GLY A 86 7.79 27.86 -6.03
C GLY A 86 9.13 27.23 -5.64
N SER A 87 9.20 25.91 -5.45
CA SER A 87 10.49 25.23 -5.23
C SER A 87 11.29 25.15 -6.54
N GLU A 88 12.31 25.99 -6.67
CA GLU A 88 13.25 25.98 -7.81
C GLU A 88 13.95 24.61 -7.99
N SER A 89 14.24 23.93 -6.88
CA SER A 89 14.85 22.59 -6.92
C SER A 89 13.93 21.54 -7.52
N ALA A 90 12.64 21.60 -7.21
CA ALA A 90 11.63 20.70 -7.77
C ALA A 90 11.34 21.07 -9.24
N LYS A 91 11.26 22.37 -9.55
CA LYS A 91 11.08 22.87 -10.93
C LYS A 91 12.23 22.42 -11.83
N SER A 92 13.48 22.63 -11.42
CA SER A 92 14.66 22.19 -12.18
C SER A 92 14.75 20.67 -12.31
N SER A 93 14.30 19.92 -11.30
CA SER A 93 14.27 18.45 -11.39
C SER A 93 13.26 17.96 -12.41
N LEU A 94 12.05 18.54 -12.42
CA LEU A 94 11.01 18.22 -13.41
C LEU A 94 11.40 18.64 -14.83
N GLU A 95 11.99 19.82 -15.00
CA GLU A 95 12.50 20.28 -16.29
C GLU A 95 13.62 19.38 -16.84
N LYS A 96 14.51 18.86 -15.98
CA LYS A 96 15.56 17.92 -16.40
C LYS A 96 15.00 16.56 -16.81
N GLU A 97 13.95 16.09 -16.15
CA GLU A 97 13.39 14.75 -16.37
C GLU A 97 12.39 14.72 -17.54
N TYR A 98 11.59 15.77 -17.71
CA TYR A 98 10.52 15.85 -18.71
C TYR A 98 10.73 16.91 -19.79
N GLY A 99 11.70 17.82 -19.64
CA GLY A 99 12.01 18.87 -20.62
C GLY A 99 10.95 19.96 -20.74
N GLN A 100 10.00 20.03 -19.81
CA GLN A 100 8.86 20.95 -19.84
C GLN A 100 8.69 21.65 -18.48
N GLU A 101 8.15 22.87 -18.50
CA GLU A 101 7.71 23.55 -17.28
C GLU A 101 6.49 22.86 -16.67
N VAL A 102 6.21 23.16 -15.40
CA VAL A 102 5.06 22.57 -14.71
C VAL A 102 3.75 23.09 -15.28
N SER A 103 3.14 22.27 -16.13
CA SER A 103 1.87 22.54 -16.79
C SER A 103 0.85 21.43 -16.57
N GLN A 104 -0.36 21.64 -17.07
CA GLN A 104 -1.40 20.61 -17.03
C GLN A 104 -1.00 19.38 -17.86
N GLU A 105 -0.38 19.59 -19.01
CA GLU A 105 0.09 18.56 -19.92
C GLU A 105 1.11 17.65 -19.24
N LEU A 106 2.05 18.23 -18.48
CA LEU A 106 3.04 17.48 -17.72
C LEU A 106 2.39 16.56 -16.67
N VAL A 107 1.39 17.07 -15.94
CA VAL A 107 0.66 16.25 -14.95
C VAL A 107 -0.13 15.13 -15.64
N GLN A 108 -0.73 15.41 -16.79
CA GLN A 108 -1.41 14.39 -17.58
C GLN A 108 -0.43 13.34 -18.11
N GLU A 109 0.77 13.73 -18.54
CA GLU A 109 1.83 12.83 -19.00
C GLU A 109 2.32 11.90 -17.87
N ILE A 110 2.60 12.47 -16.70
CA ILE A 110 2.97 11.71 -15.49
C ILE A 110 1.87 10.69 -15.14
N LEU A 111 0.60 11.11 -15.12
CA LEU A 111 -0.52 10.22 -14.83
C LEU A 111 -0.78 9.22 -15.96
N ALA A 112 -0.53 9.59 -17.22
CA ALA A 112 -0.68 8.72 -18.39
C ALA A 112 0.28 7.53 -18.32
N SER A 113 1.47 7.72 -17.78
CA SER A 113 2.48 6.67 -17.58
C SER A 113 1.96 5.47 -16.76
N GLU A 114 0.99 5.69 -15.86
CA GLU A 114 0.46 4.64 -15.00
C GLU A 114 -0.74 3.92 -15.62
N LYS A 115 -0.53 2.69 -16.09
CA LYS A 115 -1.56 1.91 -16.82
C LYS A 115 -2.71 1.41 -15.94
N ASN A 116 -2.53 1.37 -14.61
CA ASN A 116 -3.52 0.79 -13.70
C ASN A 116 -4.58 1.78 -13.19
N ILE A 117 -4.45 3.07 -13.51
CA ILE A 117 -5.43 4.10 -13.12
C ILE A 117 -6.37 4.32 -14.31
N GLY A 118 -7.68 4.29 -14.07
CA GLY A 118 -8.67 4.61 -15.10
C GLY A 118 -8.57 6.07 -15.55
N SER A 119 -8.83 6.35 -16.83
CA SER A 119 -8.77 7.71 -17.39
C SER A 119 -9.60 8.75 -16.61
N PRO A 120 -10.84 8.47 -16.13
CA PRO A 120 -11.59 9.41 -15.32
C PRO A 120 -10.90 9.75 -13.98
N LEU A 121 -10.29 8.75 -13.35
CA LEU A 121 -9.58 8.94 -12.08
C LEU A 121 -8.29 9.72 -12.28
N LYS A 122 -7.55 9.49 -13.38
CA LYS A 122 -6.38 10.30 -13.75
C LYS A 122 -6.77 11.77 -13.91
N ARG A 123 -7.85 12.04 -14.64
CA ARG A 123 -8.31 13.41 -14.83
C ARG A 123 -8.66 14.09 -13.51
N ARG A 124 -9.43 13.40 -12.64
CA ARG A 124 -9.76 13.91 -11.30
C ARG A 124 -8.52 14.18 -10.44
N LEU A 125 -7.53 13.28 -10.49
CA LEU A 125 -6.26 13.47 -9.77
C LEU A 125 -5.47 14.67 -10.30
N ALA A 126 -5.43 14.87 -11.62
CA ALA A 126 -4.76 16.04 -12.21
C ALA A 126 -5.36 17.35 -11.69
N HIS A 127 -6.70 17.44 -11.68
CA HIS A 127 -7.40 18.60 -11.15
C HIS A 127 -7.19 18.79 -9.65
N GLU A 128 -7.17 17.71 -8.87
CA GLU A 128 -6.89 17.79 -7.43
C GLU A 128 -5.50 18.38 -7.15
N ILE A 129 -4.50 17.97 -7.94
CA ILE A 129 -3.11 18.40 -7.75
C ILE A 129 -2.93 19.85 -8.18
N LEU A 130 -3.50 20.23 -9.32
CA LEU A 130 -3.34 21.55 -9.91
C LEU A 130 -4.22 22.60 -9.22
N VAL A 131 -5.46 22.26 -8.86
CA VAL A 131 -6.47 23.19 -8.34
C VAL A 131 -6.72 23.02 -6.84
N GLY A 132 -6.87 21.78 -6.35
CA GLY A 132 -7.14 21.48 -4.94
C GLY A 132 -8.41 22.15 -4.39
N SER A 133 -8.65 22.04 -3.08
CA SER A 133 -9.84 22.64 -2.45
C SER A 133 -9.90 24.16 -2.57
N ILE A 134 -8.83 24.85 -2.17
CA ILE A 134 -8.75 26.32 -2.19
C ILE A 134 -8.95 26.86 -3.61
N GLY A 135 -8.34 26.22 -4.61
CA GLY A 135 -8.50 26.64 -5.99
C GLY A 135 -9.94 26.46 -6.47
N ARG A 136 -10.62 25.36 -6.08
CA ARG A 136 -12.02 25.13 -6.40
C ARG A 136 -12.93 26.18 -5.77
N ASP A 137 -12.68 26.54 -4.52
CA ASP A 137 -13.46 27.57 -3.83
C ASP A 137 -13.30 28.94 -4.51
N ILE A 138 -12.07 29.28 -4.93
CA ILE A 138 -11.80 30.50 -5.70
C ILE A 138 -12.50 30.45 -7.07
N LEU A 139 -12.36 29.36 -7.82
CA LEU A 139 -13.02 29.19 -9.13
C LEU A 139 -14.54 29.27 -9.01
N LYS A 140 -15.11 28.66 -7.97
CA LYS A 140 -16.55 28.72 -7.70
C LYS A 140 -17.00 30.13 -7.39
N GLY A 141 -16.28 30.86 -6.54
CA GLY A 141 -16.60 32.27 -6.24
C GLY A 141 -16.58 33.15 -7.49
N LEU A 142 -15.58 32.96 -8.36
CA LEU A 142 -15.48 33.67 -9.64
C LEU A 142 -16.62 33.28 -10.59
N ASN A 143 -16.99 32.00 -10.65
CA ASN A 143 -18.12 31.52 -11.46
C ASN A 143 -19.47 32.08 -10.96
N ASP A 144 -19.60 32.29 -9.66
CA ASP A 144 -20.77 32.93 -9.03
C ASP A 144 -20.78 34.47 -9.24
N GLY A 145 -19.81 35.02 -9.97
CA GLY A 145 -19.71 36.45 -10.30
C GLY A 145 -19.11 37.32 -9.19
N LYS A 146 -18.48 36.72 -8.17
CA LYS A 146 -17.84 37.47 -7.09
C LYS A 146 -16.53 38.10 -7.55
N SER A 147 -16.07 39.11 -6.81
CA SER A 147 -14.72 39.63 -6.98
C SER A 147 -13.67 38.58 -6.61
N LEU A 148 -12.44 38.77 -7.09
CA LEU A 148 -11.33 37.88 -6.76
C LEU A 148 -11.06 37.90 -5.24
N GLU A 149 -11.05 39.09 -4.64
CA GLU A 149 -10.85 39.29 -3.22
C GLU A 149 -11.91 38.56 -2.39
N ASP A 150 -13.19 38.68 -2.74
CA ASP A 150 -14.27 38.01 -2.02
C ASP A 150 -14.18 36.48 -2.17
N SER A 151 -13.86 36.00 -3.37
CA SER A 151 -13.67 34.57 -3.63
C SER A 151 -12.52 33.97 -2.80
N ILE A 152 -11.44 34.74 -2.62
CA ILE A 152 -10.31 34.33 -1.76
C ILE A 152 -10.71 34.33 -0.28
N VAL A 153 -11.42 35.35 0.18
CA VAL A 153 -11.87 35.44 1.58
C VAL A 153 -12.81 34.28 1.91
N ASP A 154 -13.74 33.95 1.01
CA ASP A 154 -14.67 32.84 1.18
C ASP A 154 -13.97 31.47 1.24
N SER A 155 -12.81 31.33 0.59
CA SER A 155 -11.98 30.11 0.69
C SER A 155 -11.25 29.96 2.03
N GLY A 156 -11.34 30.95 2.93
CA GLY A 156 -10.79 30.89 4.28
C GLY A 156 -9.27 31.03 4.36
N VAL A 157 -8.61 31.47 3.29
CA VAL A 157 -7.15 31.66 3.26
C VAL A 157 -6.75 33.13 3.26
N PRO A 158 -5.56 33.48 3.76
CA PRO A 158 -5.01 34.83 3.64
C PRO A 158 -4.93 35.30 2.19
N LEU A 159 -5.24 36.58 1.93
CA LEU A 159 -5.24 37.19 0.58
C LEU A 159 -3.95 36.94 -0.21
N ARG A 160 -2.79 36.95 0.46
CA ARG A 160 -1.50 36.65 -0.17
C ARG A 160 -1.48 35.24 -0.78
N ILE A 161 -1.93 34.24 -0.01
CA ILE A 161 -1.98 32.84 -0.44
C ILE A 161 -3.01 32.66 -1.55
N GLY A 162 -4.18 33.29 -1.42
CA GLY A 162 -5.21 33.23 -2.47
C GLY A 162 -4.76 33.87 -3.79
N ARG A 163 -4.03 34.99 -3.74
CA ARG A 163 -3.46 35.62 -4.94
C ARG A 163 -2.39 34.76 -5.60
N GLU A 164 -1.51 34.16 -4.81
CA GLU A 164 -0.53 33.18 -5.30
C GLU A 164 -1.25 31.99 -5.95
N ARG A 165 -2.30 31.47 -5.31
CA ARG A 165 -3.10 30.37 -5.87
C ARG A 165 -3.79 30.77 -7.18
N THR A 166 -4.32 31.97 -7.26
CA THR A 166 -4.96 32.51 -8.47
C THR A 166 -3.96 32.64 -9.62
N ARG A 167 -2.74 33.09 -9.32
CA ARG A 167 -1.66 33.13 -10.31
C ARG A 167 -1.35 31.73 -10.85
N LEU A 168 -1.26 30.72 -9.98
CA LEU A 168 -1.05 29.34 -10.42
C LEU A 168 -2.21 28.83 -11.29
N LEU A 169 -3.47 29.14 -10.94
CA LEU A 169 -4.63 28.75 -11.76
C LEU A 169 -4.59 29.39 -13.15
N LYS A 170 -4.07 30.61 -13.26
CA LYS A 170 -3.85 31.29 -14.53
C LYS A 170 -2.69 30.66 -15.33
N GLU A 171 -1.55 30.41 -14.68
CA GLU A 171 -0.38 29.79 -15.31
C GLU A 171 -0.67 28.36 -15.79
N THR A 172 -1.54 27.64 -15.07
CA THR A 172 -1.95 26.27 -15.41
C THR A 172 -3.18 26.18 -16.32
N GLY A 173 -3.70 27.33 -16.80
CA GLY A 173 -4.75 27.37 -17.82
C GLY A 173 -6.19 27.16 -17.33
N TYR A 174 -6.44 27.19 -16.02
CA TYR A 174 -7.81 27.13 -15.44
C TYR A 174 -8.50 28.49 -15.44
N LEU A 175 -7.71 29.58 -15.47
CA LEU A 175 -8.18 30.95 -15.63
C LEU A 175 -7.54 31.61 -16.84
N ASP A 176 -8.31 32.42 -17.56
CA ASP A 176 -7.79 33.24 -18.65
C ASP A 176 -7.07 34.51 -18.11
N ASN A 177 -6.58 35.34 -19.04
CA ASN A 177 -5.91 36.60 -18.68
C ASN A 177 -6.82 37.63 -17.98
N LYS A 178 -8.14 37.47 -18.09
CA LYS A 178 -9.19 38.33 -17.53
C LYS A 178 -9.83 37.72 -16.27
N LEU A 179 -9.29 36.60 -15.75
CA LEU A 179 -9.81 35.85 -14.61
C LEU A 179 -11.17 35.17 -14.85
N ASN A 180 -11.54 34.94 -16.12
CA ASN A 180 -12.66 34.08 -16.43
C ASN A 180 -12.24 32.61 -16.41
N LEU A 181 -13.18 31.73 -16.10
CA LEU A 181 -12.97 30.30 -16.18
C LEU A 181 -12.77 29.87 -17.62
N THR A 182 -11.77 29.03 -17.86
CA THR A 182 -11.60 28.31 -19.13
C THR A 182 -12.47 27.06 -19.14
N ASP A 183 -12.43 26.30 -20.24
CA ASP A 183 -13.08 24.98 -20.32
C ASP A 183 -12.61 24.07 -19.17
N TRP A 184 -11.31 24.11 -18.84
CA TRP A 184 -10.75 23.37 -17.71
C TRP A 184 -11.20 23.91 -16.35
N GLY A 185 -11.28 25.23 -16.20
CA GLY A 185 -11.82 25.86 -15.00
C GLY A 185 -13.25 25.41 -14.71
N SER A 186 -14.05 25.30 -15.76
CA SER A 186 -15.45 24.86 -15.70
C SER A 186 -15.56 23.36 -15.43
N GLU A 187 -14.79 22.54 -16.13
CA GLU A 187 -14.77 21.08 -15.95
C GLU A 187 -14.48 20.68 -14.49
N VAL A 188 -13.58 21.41 -13.82
CA VAL A 188 -13.24 21.12 -12.41
C VAL A 188 -14.40 21.34 -11.45
N LEU A 189 -15.34 22.23 -11.78
CA LEU A 189 -16.52 22.48 -10.95
C LEU A 189 -17.62 21.44 -11.17
N GLU A 190 -17.56 20.67 -12.25
CA GLU A 190 -18.53 19.63 -12.60
C GLU A 190 -18.16 18.23 -12.04
N LEU A 191 -16.97 18.08 -11.46
CA LEU A 191 -16.39 16.81 -10.94
C LEU A 191 -16.62 16.60 -9.44
#